data_AF-A0A8T6G8W9-F1
#
_entry.id   AF-A0A8T6G8W9-F1
#
_cell.length_a   1.000
_cell.length_b   1.000
_cell.length_c   1.000
_cell.angle_alpha   90.00
_cell.angle_beta   90.00
_cell.angle_gamma   90.00
#
_symmetry.space_group_name_H-M   'P 1'
#
loop_
_entity.id
_entity.type
_entity.pdbx_description
1 polymer ?
#
loop_
_entity_poly.entity_id
_entity_poly.type
_entity_poly.pdbx_seq_one_letter_code
_entity_poly.pdbx_strand_id
1 'polypeptide(L)'
;MAFVDGRGSRFRIADVGGAMRDLSAYVSEVRGLPGERALDDVTALGDDGAHFNLSGEAVAFSLRGIYDDTANTGTDAVLGALRYHTAPTPFEYAPAGLAAGNPKYTGDCWVRSYEIHSRAGEAVSWRATLQVEGATGRNGGR
;
A
#
# COMPACT_ATOMS: atom_id res chain seq x y z
N MET A 1 -7.76 -23.65 6.66
CA MET A 1 -7.57 -22.28 6.16
C MET A 1 -8.92 -21.59 6.22
N ALA A 2 -9.07 -20.64 7.14
CA ALA A 2 -10.29 -19.86 7.25
C ALA A 2 -10.20 -18.69 6.27
N PHE A 3 -11.28 -18.44 5.51
CA PHE A 3 -11.44 -17.19 4.78
C PHE A 3 -11.32 -16.02 5.77
N VAL A 4 -10.50 -15.03 5.43
CA VAL A 4 -10.30 -13.84 6.26
C VAL A 4 -11.20 -12.74 5.73
N ASP A 5 -12.04 -12.17 6.59
CA ASP A 5 -12.90 -11.04 6.25
C ASP A 5 -12.06 -9.76 6.15
N GLY A 6 -12.25 -9.01 5.05
CA GLY A 6 -11.60 -7.72 4.82
C GLY A 6 -11.92 -6.67 5.89
N ARG A 7 -12.98 -6.84 6.69
CA ARG A 7 -13.26 -6.00 7.86
C ARG A 7 -12.15 -6.07 8.92
N GLY A 8 -11.44 -7.19 8.98
CA GLY A 8 -10.28 -7.38 9.86
C GLY A 8 -8.99 -6.72 9.35
N SER A 9 -8.95 -6.35 8.07
CA SER A 9 -7.79 -5.74 7.44
C SER A 9 -7.47 -4.39 8.05
N ARG A 10 -6.17 -4.11 8.20
CA ARG A 10 -5.68 -2.82 8.69
C ARG A 10 -4.68 -2.24 7.72
N PHE A 11 -4.82 -0.95 7.44
CA PHE A 11 -3.88 -0.18 6.64
C PHE A 11 -3.43 1.03 7.45
N ARG A 12 -2.11 1.20 7.55
CA ARG A 12 -1.46 2.29 8.26
C ARG A 12 -0.38 2.92 7.40
N ILE A 13 -0.23 4.22 7.54
CA ILE A 13 0.83 4.99 6.89
C ILE A 13 1.29 6.10 7.85
N ALA A 14 2.57 6.42 7.86
CA ALA A 14 3.03 7.57 8.63
C ALA A 14 2.50 8.88 8.04
N ASP A 15 2.21 9.86 8.88
CA ASP A 15 1.97 11.22 8.42
C ASP A 15 3.29 11.97 8.15
N VAL A 16 3.19 13.23 7.72
CA VAL A 16 4.35 14.12 7.49
C VAL A 16 5.20 14.31 8.77
N GLY A 17 4.61 14.11 9.96
CA GLY A 17 5.30 14.16 11.25
C GLY A 17 5.97 12.85 11.65
N GLY A 18 5.88 11.80 10.83
CA GLY A 18 6.45 10.47 11.09
C GLY A 18 5.59 9.58 12.00
N ALA A 19 4.38 10.00 12.38
CA ALA A 19 3.51 9.22 13.25
C ALA A 19 2.62 8.27 12.42
N MET A 20 2.62 6.97 12.76
CA MET A 20 1.77 5.98 12.09
C MET A 20 0.28 6.26 12.33
N ARG A 21 -0.47 6.51 11.25
CA ARG A 21 -1.92 6.75 11.26
C ARG A 21 -2.67 5.54 10.74
N ASP A 22 -3.75 5.19 11.41
CA ASP A 22 -4.63 4.09 11.01
C ASP A 22 -5.80 4.62 10.18
N LEU A 23 -5.77 4.33 8.88
CA LEU A 23 -6.78 4.79 7.91
C LEU A 23 -7.82 3.70 7.62
N SER A 24 -7.76 2.55 8.29
CA SER A 24 -8.63 1.40 8.00
C SER A 24 -10.13 1.66 8.13
N ALA A 25 -10.53 2.68 8.91
CA ALA A 25 -11.94 3.08 9.03
C ALA A 25 -12.50 3.70 7.73
N TYR A 26 -11.63 4.24 6.89
CA TYR A 26 -12.00 5.03 5.71
C TYR A 26 -11.52 4.39 4.40
N VAL A 27 -10.62 3.41 4.46
CA VAL A 27 -10.15 2.62 3.30
C VAL A 27 -11.10 1.45 3.06
N SER A 28 -11.71 1.40 1.88
CA SER A 28 -12.59 0.33 1.45
C SER A 28 -11.88 -0.73 0.60
N GLU A 29 -10.78 -0.37 -0.05
CA GLU A 29 -10.05 -1.28 -0.93
C GLU A 29 -8.53 -1.00 -0.87
N VAL A 30 -7.74 -2.07 -0.74
CA VAL A 30 -6.29 -2.09 -0.93
C VAL A 30 -5.98 -3.11 -2.03
N ARG A 31 -5.39 -2.65 -3.15
CA ARG A 31 -5.12 -3.51 -4.31
C ARG A 31 -3.70 -3.33 -4.82
N GLY A 32 -3.01 -4.45 -5.06
CA GLY A 32 -1.69 -4.46 -5.72
C GLY A 32 -0.50 -4.85 -4.83
N LEU A 33 -0.73 -5.24 -3.57
CA LEU A 33 0.32 -5.76 -2.68
C LEU A 33 0.32 -7.30 -2.66
N PRO A 34 1.49 -7.98 -2.58
CA PRO A 34 2.85 -7.42 -2.56
C PRO A 34 3.38 -6.97 -3.93
N GLY A 35 2.58 -7.09 -5.00
CA GLY A 35 2.95 -6.65 -6.34
C GLY A 35 3.57 -7.74 -7.20
N GLU A 36 3.96 -7.35 -8.41
CA GLU A 36 4.68 -8.22 -9.34
C GLU A 36 6.17 -8.21 -9.01
N ARG A 37 6.79 -9.38 -9.06
CA ARG A 37 8.23 -9.53 -8.88
C ARG A 37 8.90 -9.35 -10.24
N ALA A 38 9.73 -8.33 -10.37
CA ALA A 38 10.49 -8.08 -11.59
C ALA A 38 11.61 -9.12 -11.74
N LEU A 39 11.65 -9.82 -12.88
CA LEU A 39 12.67 -10.81 -13.22
C LEU A 39 13.29 -10.42 -14.57
N ASP A 40 14.61 -10.36 -14.61
CA ASP A 40 15.36 -10.13 -15.84
C ASP A 40 15.78 -11.49 -16.42
N ASP A 41 15.39 -11.76 -17.66
CA ASP A 41 15.82 -12.97 -18.40
C ASP A 41 17.27 -12.81 -18.84
N VAL A 42 18.12 -13.76 -18.47
CA VAL A 42 19.54 -13.83 -18.83
C VAL A 42 19.92 -15.13 -19.52
N THR A 43 18.94 -15.79 -20.14
CA THR A 43 19.15 -17.02 -20.87
C THR A 43 20.16 -16.81 -22.01
N ALA A 44 21.23 -17.61 -22.01
CA ALA A 44 22.29 -17.57 -23.00
C ALA A 44 22.04 -18.54 -24.16
N LEU A 45 22.70 -18.28 -25.29
CA LEU A 45 22.71 -19.21 -26.42
C LEU A 45 23.43 -20.50 -26.02
N GLY A 46 22.70 -21.61 -26.01
CA GLY A 46 23.20 -22.93 -25.59
C GLY A 46 22.61 -23.42 -24.27
N ASP A 47 21.79 -22.61 -23.60
CA ASP A 47 21.07 -23.05 -22.40
C ASP A 47 19.88 -23.94 -22.77
N ASP A 48 19.72 -25.03 -22.03
CA ASP A 48 18.61 -25.98 -22.19
C ASP A 48 17.30 -25.48 -21.54
N GLY A 49 17.34 -24.33 -20.86
CA GLY A 49 16.19 -23.75 -20.14
C GLY A 49 16.37 -22.28 -19.80
N ALA A 50 15.27 -21.62 -19.41
CA ALA A 50 15.28 -20.19 -19.11
C ALA A 50 15.93 -19.87 -17.75
N HIS A 51 16.79 -18.85 -17.73
CA HIS A 51 17.49 -18.37 -16.55
C HIS A 51 17.08 -16.93 -16.23
N PHE A 52 16.77 -16.66 -14.96
CA PHE A 52 16.25 -15.37 -14.51
C PHE A 52 17.02 -14.82 -13.31
N ASN A 53 17.21 -13.49 -13.32
CA ASN A 53 17.79 -12.71 -12.24
C ASN A 53 16.69 -11.89 -11.55
N LEU A 54 16.86 -11.59 -10.27
CA LEU A 54 15.98 -10.64 -9.59
C LEU A 54 16.32 -9.20 -10.02
N SER A 55 15.33 -8.49 -10.56
CA SER A 55 15.45 -7.07 -10.87
C SER A 55 14.86 -6.20 -9.75
N GLY A 56 15.09 -4.88 -9.83
CA GLY A 56 14.52 -3.94 -8.88
C GLY A 56 12.99 -3.99 -8.86
N GLU A 57 12.40 -4.14 -7.67
CA GLU A 57 10.94 -4.20 -7.52
C GLU A 57 10.32 -2.81 -7.74
N ALA A 58 9.41 -2.70 -8.69
CA ALA A 58 8.64 -1.49 -8.96
C ALA A 58 7.16 -1.71 -8.58
N VAL A 59 6.90 -1.94 -7.30
CA VAL A 59 5.55 -2.22 -6.80
C VAL A 59 4.73 -0.94 -6.71
N ALA A 60 3.59 -0.92 -7.40
CA ALA A 60 2.57 0.11 -7.25
C ALA A 60 1.28 -0.50 -6.69
N PHE A 61 0.68 0.16 -5.70
CA PHE A 61 -0.60 -0.25 -5.15
C PHE A 61 -1.58 0.93 -5.12
N SER A 62 -2.87 0.60 -5.10
CA SER A 62 -3.93 1.59 -5.08
C SER A 62 -4.82 1.42 -3.86
N LEU A 63 -5.27 2.55 -3.34
CA LEU A 63 -6.19 2.66 -2.23
C LEU A 63 -7.46 3.38 -2.69
N ARG A 64 -8.60 3.00 -2.15
CA ARG A 64 -9.87 3.69 -2.32
C ARG A 64 -10.61 3.79 -1.01
N GLY A 65 -11.43 4.82 -0.88
CA GLY A 65 -12.12 5.06 0.38
C GLY A 65 -13.13 6.20 0.36
N ILE A 66 -13.63 6.49 1.55
CA ILE A 66 -14.52 7.61 1.85
C ILE A 66 -13.67 8.77 2.36
N TYR A 67 -13.98 9.98 1.91
CA TYR A 67 -13.27 11.20 2.31
C TYR A 67 -13.54 11.55 3.78
N ASP A 68 -12.48 11.90 4.49
CA ASP A 68 -12.50 12.45 5.84
C ASP A 68 -11.35 13.45 5.99
N ASP A 69 -11.63 14.65 6.50
CA ASP A 69 -10.67 15.75 6.68
C ASP A 69 -10.29 15.98 8.15
N THR A 70 -10.66 15.06 9.04
CA THR A 70 -10.32 15.15 10.46
C THR A 70 -8.81 15.22 10.62
N ALA A 71 -8.31 16.24 11.30
CA ALA A 71 -6.88 16.43 11.48
C ALA A 71 -6.21 15.16 12.04
N ASN A 72 -5.11 14.73 11.41
CA ASN A 72 -4.28 13.57 11.80
C ASN A 72 -4.94 12.18 11.69
N THR A 73 -6.23 12.07 11.39
CA THR A 73 -6.92 10.77 11.28
C THR A 73 -7.70 10.60 9.99
N GLY A 74 -8.08 11.71 9.36
CA GLY A 74 -8.78 11.75 8.09
C GLY A 74 -7.86 11.40 6.93
N THR A 75 -8.42 10.74 5.92
CA THR A 75 -7.69 10.33 4.72
C THR A 75 -7.13 11.52 3.96
N ASP A 76 -7.84 12.65 3.94
CA ASP A 76 -7.39 13.85 3.25
C ASP A 76 -6.25 14.55 3.99
N ALA A 77 -6.41 14.72 5.31
CA ALA A 77 -5.39 15.31 6.16
C ALA A 77 -4.06 14.54 6.11
N VAL A 78 -4.11 13.21 5.96
CA VAL A 78 -2.92 12.36 5.87
C VAL A 78 -2.43 12.23 4.42
N LEU A 79 -3.22 11.62 3.52
CA LEU A 79 -2.78 11.30 2.16
C LEU A 79 -2.63 12.55 1.27
N GLY A 80 -3.49 13.56 1.46
CA GLY A 80 -3.41 14.83 0.75
C GLY A 80 -2.13 15.60 1.11
N ALA A 81 -1.74 15.59 2.39
CA ALA A 81 -0.47 16.18 2.82
C ALA A 81 0.74 15.41 2.28
N LEU A 82 0.69 14.08 2.30
CA LEU A 82 1.77 13.21 1.82
C LEU A 82 2.06 13.36 0.32
N ARG A 83 1.08 13.83 -0.48
CA ARG A 83 1.29 14.10 -1.91
C ARG A 83 2.39 15.14 -2.18
N TYR A 84 2.65 16.03 -1.24
CA TYR A 84 3.68 17.07 -1.36
C TYR A 84 4.91 16.80 -0.50
N HIS A 85 4.93 15.66 0.19
CA HIS A 85 6.03 15.27 1.05
C HIS A 85 7.27 14.93 0.21
N THR A 86 8.45 15.30 0.72
CA THR A 86 9.72 15.17 -0.01
C THR A 86 10.53 13.95 0.41
N ALA A 87 9.98 13.08 1.24
CA ALA A 87 10.60 11.84 1.68
C ALA A 87 9.61 10.67 1.56
N PRO A 88 10.12 9.45 1.31
CA PRO A 88 9.26 8.28 1.27
C PRO A 88 8.70 8.01 2.67
N THR A 89 7.51 7.44 2.70
CA THR A 89 6.71 7.32 3.90
C THR A 89 6.44 5.85 4.21
N PRO A 90 6.72 5.39 5.44
CA PRO A 90 6.53 4.00 5.80
C PRO A 90 5.04 3.66 5.87
N PHE A 91 4.68 2.48 5.35
CA PHE A 91 3.34 1.92 5.40
C PHE A 91 3.34 0.51 5.99
N GLU A 92 2.18 0.12 6.54
CA GLU A 92 1.89 -1.24 7.00
C GLU A 92 0.50 -1.65 6.51
N TYR A 93 0.44 -2.77 5.79
CA TYR A 93 -0.80 -3.42 5.40
C TYR A 93 -0.89 -4.83 6.01
N ALA A 94 -1.91 -5.06 6.82
CA ALA A 94 -2.15 -6.33 7.50
C ALA A 94 -3.53 -6.88 7.09
N PRO A 95 -3.61 -7.77 6.08
CA PRO A 95 -4.89 -8.30 5.58
C PRO A 95 -5.64 -9.15 6.61
N ALA A 96 -4.95 -9.73 7.59
CA ALA A 96 -5.56 -10.46 8.70
C ALA A 96 -5.57 -9.66 10.01
N GLY A 97 -5.33 -8.36 9.94
CA GLY A 97 -5.19 -7.49 11.12
C GLY A 97 -3.84 -7.61 11.81
N LEU A 98 -3.66 -6.85 12.89
CA LEU A 98 -2.34 -6.49 13.43
C LEU A 98 -1.79 -7.43 14.50
N ALA A 99 -2.53 -8.51 14.83
CA ALA A 99 -2.13 -9.44 15.87
C ALA A 99 -0.78 -10.12 15.54
N ALA A 100 -0.01 -10.44 16.56
CA ALA A 100 1.28 -11.10 16.39
C ALA A 100 1.09 -12.45 15.67
N GLY A 101 1.98 -12.73 14.71
CA GLY A 101 1.91 -13.93 13.88
C GLY A 101 1.07 -13.79 12.62
N ASN A 102 0.24 -12.75 12.50
CA ASN A 102 -0.49 -12.48 11.26
C ASN A 102 0.45 -11.92 10.19
N PRO A 103 0.24 -12.26 8.91
CA PRO A 103 1.02 -11.71 7.81
C PRO A 103 0.77 -10.21 7.66
N LYS A 104 1.87 -9.47 7.51
CA LYS A 104 1.92 -8.02 7.32
C LYS A 104 2.86 -7.70 6.17
N TYR A 105 2.50 -6.69 5.38
CA TYR A 105 3.34 -6.11 4.34
C TYR A 105 3.77 -4.73 4.79
N THR A 106 5.07 -4.49 4.78
CA THR A 106 5.68 -3.23 5.23
C THR A 106 6.68 -2.74 4.20
N GLY A 107 6.79 -1.44 4.05
CA GLY A 107 7.78 -0.81 3.18
C GLY A 107 7.64 0.70 3.23
N ASP A 108 8.45 1.37 2.43
CA ASP A 108 8.37 2.82 2.24
C ASP A 108 7.71 3.12 0.90
N CYS A 109 6.93 4.20 0.82
CA CYS A 109 6.20 4.54 -0.39
C CYS A 109 6.03 6.04 -0.61
N TRP A 110 5.78 6.40 -1.87
CA TRP A 110 5.43 7.73 -2.34
C TRP A 110 3.97 7.78 -2.75
N VAL A 111 3.25 8.82 -2.31
CA VAL A 111 1.90 9.10 -2.83
C VAL A 111 2.03 9.76 -4.21
N ARG A 112 1.84 8.98 -5.26
CA ARG A 112 1.98 9.43 -6.67
C ARG A 112 0.78 10.23 -7.13
N SER A 113 -0.43 9.75 -6.81
CA SER A 113 -1.68 10.45 -7.09
C SER A 113 -2.62 10.33 -5.91
N TYR A 114 -3.41 11.38 -5.70
CA TYR A 114 -4.51 11.43 -4.76
C TYR A 114 -5.61 12.29 -5.41
N GLU A 115 -6.75 11.66 -5.68
CA GLU A 115 -7.87 12.25 -6.41
C GLU A 115 -9.13 12.13 -5.58
N ILE A 116 -9.87 13.23 -5.46
CA ILE A 116 -11.15 13.31 -4.75
C ILE A 116 -12.28 13.34 -5.78
N HIS A 117 -13.30 12.53 -5.56
CA HIS A 117 -14.48 12.43 -6.41
C HIS A 117 -15.74 12.73 -5.61
N SER A 118 -16.52 13.70 -6.08
CA SER A 118 -17.80 14.08 -5.49
C SER A 118 -18.91 14.01 -6.54
N ARG A 119 -20.04 13.40 -6.19
CA ARG A 119 -21.26 13.38 -7.00
C ARG A 119 -22.45 13.77 -6.13
N ALA A 120 -23.36 14.58 -6.68
CA ALA A 120 -24.58 14.96 -5.96
C ALA A 120 -25.39 13.70 -5.58
N GLY A 121 -25.71 13.56 -4.28
CA GLY A 121 -26.45 12.42 -3.75
C GLY A 121 -25.58 11.22 -3.28
N GLU A 122 -24.26 11.31 -3.38
CA GLU A 122 -23.33 10.26 -2.94
C GLU A 122 -22.31 10.81 -1.94
N ALA A 123 -21.74 9.92 -1.11
CA ALA A 123 -20.63 10.29 -0.24
C ALA A 123 -19.39 10.63 -1.08
N VAL A 124 -18.61 11.63 -0.62
CA VAL A 124 -17.35 11.99 -1.28
C VAL A 124 -16.38 10.81 -1.14
N SER A 125 -15.81 10.39 -2.27
CA SER A 125 -14.87 9.28 -2.35
C SER A 125 -13.51 9.76 -2.82
N TRP A 126 -12.50 8.93 -2.65
CA TRP A 126 -11.16 9.24 -3.12
C TRP A 126 -10.46 7.99 -3.66
N ARG A 127 -9.43 8.25 -4.46
CA ARG A 127 -8.51 7.22 -4.95
C ARG A 127 -7.07 7.70 -4.84
N ALA A 128 -6.20 6.86 -4.29
CA ALA A 128 -4.78 7.10 -4.23
C ALA A 128 -4.00 6.01 -4.96
N THR A 129 -2.90 6.39 -5.60
CA THR A 129 -1.89 5.46 -6.12
C THR A 129 -0.58 5.72 -5.41
N LEU A 130 -0.02 4.66 -4.82
CA LEU A 130 1.23 4.70 -4.08
C LEU A 130 2.27 3.86 -4.81
N GLN A 131 3.49 4.40 -4.89
CA GLN A 131 4.64 3.73 -5.46
C GLN A 131 5.58 3.32 -4.32
N VAL A 132 5.86 2.03 -4.17
CA VAL A 132 6.82 1.55 -3.18
C VAL A 132 8.23 1.99 -3.59
N GLU A 133 9.00 2.46 -2.62
CA GLU A 133 10.44 2.65 -2.73
C GLU A 133 11.15 1.46 -2.09
N GLY A 134 12.08 0.85 -2.82
CA GLY A 134 12.74 -0.38 -2.40
C GLY A 134 11.83 -1.60 -2.45
N ALA A 135 12.13 -2.60 -1.60
CA ALA A 135 11.42 -3.87 -1.59
C ALA A 135 10.29 -3.88 -0.55
N THR A 136 9.20 -4.61 -0.85
CA THR A 136 8.14 -4.83 0.14
C THR A 136 8.51 -6.00 1.06
N GLY A 137 8.69 -5.72 2.35
CA GLY A 137 8.92 -6.76 3.35
C GLY A 137 7.61 -7.47 3.74
N ARG A 138 7.63 -8.80 3.82
CA ARG A 138 6.55 -9.58 4.44
C ARG A 138 6.99 -10.07 5.82
N ASN A 139 6.29 -9.63 6.85
CA ASN A 139 6.50 -10.07 8.22
C ASN A 139 5.28 -10.87 8.70
N GLY A 140 5.45 -12.16 8.95
CA GLY A 140 4.43 -13.00 9.59
C GLY A 140 4.52 -14.47 9.19
N GLY A 141 4.83 -15.31 10.19
CA GLY A 141 4.64 -16.78 10.22
C GLY A 141 5.39 -17.60 9.18
N ARG A 142 6.37 -18.39 9.65
CA ARG A 142 7.11 -19.45 8.93
C ARG A 142 6.30 -20.20 7.87
#